data_AF-A0A944XKE2-F1
#
_entry.id   AF-A0A944XKE2-F1
#
_cell.length_a   1.000
_cell.length_b   1.000
_cell.length_c   1.000
_cell.angle_alpha   90.00
_cell.angle_beta   90.00
_cell.angle_gamma   90.00
#
_symmetry.space_group_name_H-M   'P 1'
#
loop_
_entity.id
_entity.type
_entity.pdbx_description
1 polymer ?
#
loop_
_entity_poly.entity_id
_entity_poly.type
_entity_poly.pdbx_seq_one_letter_code
_entity_poly.pdbx_strand_id
1 'polypeptide(L)' 'NLKGKHDGCGIFGEPTGSDLYVMGVSHAEFGPWGLRREYTLFDETAIWKQIIIKTG' A
#
# COMPACT_ATOMS: atom_id res chain seq x y z
N ASN A 1 2.51 -2.82 11.38
CA ASN A 1 1.33 -3.41 10.73
C ASN A 1 0.57 -2.25 10.09
N LEU A 2 0.58 -2.14 8.75
CA LEU A 2 0.01 -1.00 8.02
C LEU A 2 -1.44 -1.32 7.65
N LYS A 3 -2.38 -0.55 8.17
CA LYS A 3 -3.82 -0.70 7.96
C LYS A 3 -4.45 0.66 7.69
N GLY A 4 -5.55 0.67 6.94
CA GLY A 4 -6.29 1.88 6.63
C GLY A 4 -7.64 1.58 6.01
N LYS A 5 -8.36 2.62 5.59
CA LYS A 5 -9.63 2.52 4.88
C LYS A 5 -9.44 2.98 3.44
N HIS A 6 -10.08 2.33 2.48
CA HIS A 6 -10.14 2.82 1.10
C HIS A 6 -11.14 3.99 1.02
N ASP A 7 -10.69 5.16 1.43
CA ASP A 7 -11.50 6.39 1.59
C ASP A 7 -11.09 7.52 0.63
N GLY A 8 -9.95 7.42 -0.05
CA GLY A 8 -9.48 8.37 -1.05
C GLY A 8 -9.59 7.86 -2.49
N CYS A 9 -9.89 8.77 -3.42
CA CYS A 9 -9.81 8.49 -4.85
C CYS A 9 -8.34 8.34 -5.27
N GLY A 10 -8.02 7.32 -6.07
CA GLY A 10 -6.64 7.11 -6.51
C GLY A 10 -6.48 5.94 -7.48
N ILE A 11 -5.28 5.33 -7.50
CA ILE A 11 -4.95 4.21 -8.40
C ILE A 11 -5.84 2.98 -8.19
N PHE A 12 -6.51 2.89 -7.04
CA PHE A 12 -7.43 1.81 -6.69
C PHE A 12 -8.91 2.15 -6.98
N GLY A 13 -9.18 3.24 -7.70
CA GLY A 13 -10.52 3.66 -8.09
C GLY A 13 -11.21 4.57 -7.08
N GLU A 14 -12.55 4.57 -7.11
CA GLU A 14 -13.38 5.34 -6.19
C GLU A 14 -13.37 4.75 -4.77
N PRO A 15 -13.53 5.58 -3.73
CA PRO A 15 -13.60 5.13 -2.34
C PRO A 15 -14.70 4.08 -2.13
N THR A 16 -14.32 2.92 -1.60
CA THR A 16 -15.26 1.81 -1.31
C THR A 16 -15.57 1.67 0.18
N GLY A 17 -14.81 2.37 1.04
CA GLY A 17 -14.86 2.19 2.49
C GLY A 17 -14.35 0.83 2.97
N SER A 18 -13.61 0.10 2.14
CA SER A 18 -13.00 -1.18 2.50
C SER A 18 -11.90 -1.02 3.53
N ASP A 19 -11.88 -1.91 4.53
CA ASP A 19 -10.80 -1.97 5.51
C ASP A 19 -9.64 -2.73 4.86
N LEU A 20 -8.48 -2.08 4.78
CA LEU A 20 -7.31 -2.57 4.09
C LEU A 20 -6.19 -2.89 5.07
N TYR A 21 -5.52 -3.99 4.81
CA TYR A 21 -4.19 -4.31 5.32
C TYR A 21 -3.20 -4.27 4.17
N VAL A 22 -2.10 -3.55 4.35
CA VAL A 22 -1.04 -3.42 3.35
C VAL A 22 0.17 -4.22 3.79
N MET A 23 0.54 -5.20 2.97
CA MET A 23 1.81 -5.91 3.09
C MET A 23 2.82 -5.28 2.15
N GLY A 24 4.00 -4.99 2.65
CA GLY A 24 5.08 -4.44 1.85
C GLY A 24 6.43 -4.57 2.54
N VAL A 25 7.46 -4.22 1.79
CA VAL A 25 8.85 -4.17 2.24
C VAL A 25 9.48 -2.87 1.74
N SER A 26 10.26 -2.25 2.61
CA SER A 26 11.10 -1.11 2.25
C SER A 26 12.56 -1.50 2.47
N HIS A 27 13.41 -1.22 1.48
CA HIS A 27 14.85 -1.41 1.54
C HIS A 27 15.53 -0.07 1.37
N ALA A 28 16.45 0.24 2.29
CA ALA A 28 17.17 1.52 2.29
C ALA A 28 18.69 1.28 2.20
N GLU A 29 19.33 1.98 1.28
CA GLU A 29 20.79 2.03 1.14
C GLU A 29 21.29 3.34 1.77
N PHE A 30 22.28 3.26 2.67
CA PHE A 30 22.88 4.43 3.33
C PHE A 30 24.31 4.67 2.85
N GLY A 31 24.67 5.93 2.65
CA GLY A 31 26.03 6.39 2.36
C GLY A 31 26.58 7.31 3.46
N PRO A 32 27.75 7.92 3.24
CA PRO A 32 28.43 8.76 4.23
C PRO A 32 27.61 9.96 4.74
N TRP A 33 26.59 10.38 3.99
CA TRP A 33 25.74 11.53 4.30
C TRP A 33 24.27 11.14 4.57
N GLY A 34 24.01 9.86 4.89
CA GLY A 34 22.66 9.36 5.20
C GLY A 34 22.03 8.55 4.07
N LEU A 35 20.70 8.62 3.94
CA LEU A 35 19.92 7.82 2.99
C LEU A 35 20.31 8.15 1.55
N ARG A 36 20.81 7.14 0.82
CA ARG A 36 21.18 7.27 -0.58
C ARG A 36 20.03 6.86 -1.50
N ARG A 37 19.34 5.77 -1.16
CA ARG A 37 18.22 5.21 -1.93
C ARG A 37 17.26 4.49 -1.03
N GLU A 38 15.99 4.52 -1.39
CA GLU A 38 14.96 3.68 -0.80
C GLU A 38 14.13 3.03 -1.92
N TYR A 39 13.81 1.76 -1.73
CA TYR A 39 12.93 0.98 -2.58
C TYR A 39 11.78 0.47 -1.72
N THR A 40 10.55 0.80 -2.10
CA THR A 40 9.35 0.31 -1.41
C THR A 40 8.53 -0.50 -2.39
N LEU A 41 8.19 -1.73 -1.98
CA LEU A 41 7.35 -2.65 -2.71
C LEU A 41 6.18 -3.03 -1.82
N PHE A 42 4.99 -3.16 -2.40
CA PHE A 42 3.81 -3.62 -1.69
C PHE A 42 2.93 -4.46 -2.62
N ASP A 43 2.09 -5.32 -2.03
CA ASP A 43 1.24 -6.23 -2.79
C ASP A 43 -0.05 -5.53 -3.25
N GLU A 44 0.00 -4.92 -4.42
CA GLU A 44 -1.14 -4.27 -5.07
C GLU A 44 -2.30 -5.26 -5.35
N THR A 45 -1.98 -6.52 -5.67
CA THR A 45 -3.01 -7.53 -5.97
C THR A 45 -3.81 -7.87 -4.72
N ALA A 46 -3.15 -7.99 -3.56
CA ALA A 46 -3.82 -8.19 -2.29
C ALA A 46 -4.71 -7.01 -1.90
N ILE A 47 -4.32 -5.77 -2.24
CA ILE A 47 -5.15 -4.58 -2.01
C ILE A 47 -6.41 -4.65 -2.89
N TRP A 48 -6.26 -4.90 -4.19
CA TRP A 48 -7.40 -5.06 -5.10
C TRP A 48 -8.38 -6.14 -4.65
N LYS A 49 -7.88 -7.30 -4.20
CA LYS A 49 -8.72 -8.38 -3.67
C LYS A 49 -9.54 -7.93 -2.47
N GLN A 50 -8.95 -7.20 -1.53
CA GLN A 50 -9.65 -6.69 -0.35
C GLN A 50 -10.75 -5.69 -0.71
N ILE A 51 -10.53 -4.86 -1.73
CA ILE A 51 -11.54 -3.92 -2.23
C ILE A 51 -12.70 -4.68 -2.90
N ILE A 52 -12.39 -5.57 -3.84
CA ILE A 52 -13.39 -6.23 -4.68
C ILE A 52 -14.26 -7.19 -3.88
N ILE A 53 -13.69 -7.99 -2.97
CA ILE A 53 -14.42 -8.98 -2.16
C ILE A 53 -15.47 -8.30 -1.25
N LYS A 54 -15.25 -7.05 -0.84
CA LYS A 54 -16.22 -6.32 0.00
C LYS A 54 -17.36 -5.70 -0.82
N THR A 55 -17.11 -5.39 -2.09
CA THR A 55 -18.09 -4.73 -2.97
C THR A 55 -18.98 -5.68 -3.77
N GLY A 56 -18.65 -6.97 -3.84
CA GLY A 56 -19.44 -8.03 -4.49
C GLY A 56 -20.24 -8.85 -3.49
#